data_AF-A0A7X3LX84-F1
#
_entry.id   AF-A0A7X3LX84-F1
#
_cell.length_a   1.000
_cell.length_b   1.000
_cell.length_c   1.000
_cell.angle_alpha   90.00
_cell.angle_beta   90.00
_cell.angle_gamma   90.00
#
_symmetry.space_group_name_H-M   'P 1'
#
loop_
_entity.id
_entity.type
_entity.pdbx_description
1 polymer ?
#
loop_
_entity_poly.entity_id
_entity_poly.type
_entity_poly.pdbx_seq_one_letter_code
_entity_poly.pdbx_strand_id
1 'polypeptide(L)'
;MSIYDDIGGKEAVDAAVNILYTRLLDDKNTSHFFDGMDVAKQRMKMRLFLTYALGGAAQYNGKDLRTSHAHLNLTDQDFDNVGGHIKATLEELCVPGHLVDSILSVVETTRDEIVNRASAA
;
A
#
# COMPACT_ATOMS: atom_id res chain seq x y z
N MET A 1 -16.30 -3.63 14.25
CA MET A 1 -14.85 -3.82 14.29
C MET A 1 -14.35 -3.62 12.89
N SER A 2 -13.27 -2.86 12.72
CA SER A 2 -12.63 -2.63 11.42
C SER A 2 -11.50 -3.63 11.19
N ILE A 3 -11.05 -3.82 9.94
CA ILE A 3 -9.85 -4.62 9.66
C ILE A 3 -8.65 -4.05 10.42
N TYR A 4 -8.59 -2.72 10.56
CA TYR A 4 -7.59 -2.04 11.37
C TYR A 4 -7.56 -2.54 12.83
N ASP A 5 -8.72 -2.69 13.47
CA ASP A 5 -8.79 -3.22 14.84
C ASP A 5 -8.35 -4.69 14.90
N ASP A 6 -8.79 -5.49 13.92
CA ASP A 6 -8.55 -6.93 13.87
C ASP A 6 -7.07 -7.29 13.67
N ILE A 7 -6.29 -6.43 12.99
CA ILE A 7 -4.85 -6.63 12.80
C ILE A 7 -3.99 -6.11 13.96
N GLY A 8 -4.57 -5.45 14.98
CA GLY A 8 -3.83 -4.86 16.10
C GLY A 8 -3.59 -3.35 16.01
N GLY A 9 -4.31 -2.66 15.12
CA GLY A 9 -4.35 -1.21 15.05
C GLY A 9 -3.02 -0.55 14.68
N LYS A 10 -2.70 0.55 15.35
CA LYS A 10 -1.61 1.45 14.98
C LYS A 10 -0.25 0.74 14.94
N GLU A 11 0.04 -0.09 15.93
CA GLU A 11 1.33 -0.76 16.04
C GLU A 11 1.55 -1.75 14.88
N ALA A 12 0.50 -2.48 14.52
CA ALA A 12 0.52 -3.38 13.36
C ALA A 12 0.69 -2.62 12.04
N VAL A 13 -0.01 -1.49 11.86
CA VAL A 13 0.17 -0.62 10.68
C VAL A 13 1.60 -0.07 10.61
N ASP A 14 2.16 0.38 11.73
CA ASP A 14 3.52 0.90 11.78
C ASP A 14 4.56 -0.17 11.40
N ALA A 15 4.39 -1.39 11.91
CA ALA A 15 5.22 -2.53 11.56
C ALA A 15 5.08 -2.89 10.06
N ALA A 16 3.84 -2.98 9.56
CA ALA A 16 3.55 -3.29 8.16
C ALA A 16 4.23 -2.30 7.22
N VAL A 17 4.06 -1.00 7.46
CA VAL A 17 4.69 0.03 6.62
C VAL A 17 6.21 -0.06 6.67
N ASN A 18 6.77 -0.37 7.84
CA ASN A 18 8.22 -0.48 7.95
C ASN A 18 8.78 -1.64 7.13
N ILE A 19 8.17 -2.82 7.23
CA ILE A 19 8.55 -4.02 6.48
C ILE A 19 8.33 -3.80 4.99
N LEU A 20 7.16 -3.28 4.60
CA LEU A 20 6.81 -3.04 3.20
C LEU A 20 7.83 -2.14 2.51
N TYR A 21 8.20 -1.01 3.12
CA TYR A 21 9.18 -0.12 2.50
C TYR A 21 10.60 -0.68 2.50
N THR A 22 10.97 -1.56 3.44
CA THR A 22 12.25 -2.28 3.32
C THR A 22 12.23 -3.17 2.08
N ARG A 23 11.15 -3.96 1.88
CA ARG A 23 10.99 -4.82 0.71
C ARG A 23 11.00 -4.04 -0.61
N LEU A 24 10.26 -2.93 -0.68
CA LEU A 24 10.18 -2.09 -1.87
C LEU A 24 11.51 -1.43 -2.25
N LEU A 25 12.34 -1.08 -1.27
CA LEU A 25 13.64 -0.45 -1.49
C LEU A 25 14.73 -1.48 -1.80
N ASP A 26 14.59 -2.71 -1.33
CA ASP A 26 15.54 -3.80 -1.60
C ASP A 26 15.27 -4.54 -2.92
N ASP A 27 14.06 -4.40 -3.50
CA ASP A 27 13.71 -5.01 -4.78
C ASP A 27 14.08 -4.10 -5.97
N LYS A 28 14.91 -4.63 -6.87
CA LYS A 28 15.33 -3.97 -8.12
C LYS A 28 14.17 -3.53 -9.03
N ASN A 29 13.02 -4.20 -8.95
CA ASN A 29 11.86 -3.89 -9.78
C ASN A 29 11.03 -2.73 -9.23
N THR A 30 11.23 -2.33 -7.97
CA THR A 30 10.43 -1.27 -7.33
C THR A 30 11.27 -0.13 -6.78
N SER A 31 12.54 -0.37 -6.43
CA SER A 31 13.39 0.60 -5.73
C SER A 31 13.58 1.91 -6.50
N HIS A 32 13.71 1.82 -7.82
CA HIS A 32 13.90 2.98 -8.71
C HIS A 32 12.74 3.99 -8.68
N PHE A 33 11.51 3.58 -8.30
CA PHE A 33 10.39 4.51 -8.12
C PHE A 33 10.60 5.46 -6.93
N PHE A 34 11.52 5.13 -6.03
CA PHE A 34 11.80 5.89 -4.80
C PHE A 34 13.05 6.76 -4.90
N ASP A 35 13.71 6.81 -6.06
CA ASP A 35 14.93 7.59 -6.26
C ASP A 35 14.68 9.09 -6.05
N GLY A 36 15.50 9.70 -5.20
CA GLY A 36 15.38 11.12 -4.84
C GLY A 36 14.19 11.45 -3.93
N MET A 37 13.43 10.47 -3.44
CA MET A 37 12.30 10.68 -2.55
C MET A 37 12.71 10.74 -1.08
N ASP A 38 11.99 11.55 -0.30
CA ASP A 38 12.01 11.48 1.16
C ASP A 38 11.20 10.26 1.63
N VAL A 39 11.87 9.12 1.72
CA VAL A 39 11.27 7.84 2.13
C VAL A 39 10.60 7.93 3.50
N ALA A 40 11.16 8.71 4.43
CA ALA A 40 10.58 8.88 5.75
C ALA A 40 9.19 9.54 5.67
N LYS A 41 9.05 10.61 4.86
CA LYS A 41 7.75 11.22 4.58
C LYS A 41 6.80 10.27 3.85
N GLN A 42 7.30 9.43 2.94
CA GLN A 42 6.44 8.47 2.25
C GLN A 42 5.90 7.38 3.16
N ARG A 43 6.73 6.84 4.07
CA ARG A 43 6.27 5.92 5.12
C ARG A 43 5.16 6.55 5.97
N MET A 44 5.28 7.83 6.34
CA MET A 44 4.20 8.51 7.10
C MET A 44 2.88 8.59 6.32
N LYS A 45 2.94 8.94 5.02
CA LYS A 45 1.74 8.98 4.16
C LYS A 45 1.11 7.59 3.99
N MET A 46 1.93 6.56 3.83
CA MET A 46 1.44 5.18 3.71
C MET A 46 0.74 4.71 4.99
N ARG A 47 1.25 5.06 6.18
CA ARG A 47 0.58 4.74 7.46
C ARG A 47 -0.82 5.36 7.53
N LEU A 48 -0.94 6.63 7.15
CA LEU A 48 -2.23 7.33 7.13
C LEU A 48 -3.18 6.67 6.13
N PHE A 49 -2.69 6.33 4.94
CA PHE A 49 -3.48 5.65 3.92
C PHE A 49 -3.97 4.27 4.40
N LEU A 50 -3.09 3.40 4.91
CA LEU A 50 -3.48 2.08 5.39
C LEU A 50 -4.42 2.15 6.60
N THR A 51 -4.20 3.10 7.52
CA THR A 51 -5.13 3.30 8.64
C THR A 51 -6.54 3.63 8.13
N TYR A 52 -6.65 4.53 7.16
CA TYR A 52 -7.92 4.88 6.53
C TYR A 52 -8.53 3.70 5.76
N ALA A 53 -7.75 3.07 4.88
CA ALA A 53 -8.19 1.99 3.99
C ALA A 53 -8.67 0.75 4.75
N LEU A 54 -8.08 0.46 5.91
CA LEU A 54 -8.46 -0.65 6.78
C LEU A 54 -9.63 -0.31 7.72
N GLY A 55 -10.23 0.87 7.58
CA GLY A 55 -11.42 1.29 8.33
C GLY A 55 -11.14 1.91 9.70
N GLY A 56 -9.90 2.36 9.96
CA GLY A 56 -9.55 3.13 11.15
C GLY A 56 -10.09 4.57 11.09
N ALA A 57 -10.12 5.27 12.22
CA ALA A 57 -10.68 6.62 12.35
C ALA A 57 -9.86 7.74 11.65
N ALA A 58 -8.83 7.40 10.88
CA ALA A 58 -7.99 8.38 10.20
C ALA A 58 -8.69 8.91 8.94
N GLN A 59 -8.74 10.22 8.76
CA GLN A 59 -9.05 10.80 7.46
C GLN A 59 -7.80 10.80 6.58
N TYR A 60 -7.89 10.21 5.39
CA TYR A 60 -6.86 10.37 4.37
C TYR A 60 -7.09 11.68 3.62
N ASN A 61 -6.18 12.65 3.81
CA ASN A 61 -6.19 13.95 3.15
C ASN A 61 -5.07 14.09 2.10
N GLY A 62 -4.49 12.97 1.67
CA GLY A 62 -3.49 12.95 0.62
C GLY A 62 -4.07 13.29 -0.75
N LYS A 63 -3.17 13.43 -1.73
CA LYS A 63 -3.57 13.45 -3.14
C LYS A 63 -4.29 12.12 -3.45
N ASP A 64 -5.25 12.15 -4.36
CA ASP A 64 -5.85 10.92 -4.87
C ASP A 64 -4.78 10.00 -5.49
N LEU A 65 -5.11 8.71 -5.60
CA LEU A 65 -4.16 7.70 -6.04
C LEU A 65 -3.66 7.98 -7.46
N ARG A 66 -4.53 8.43 -8.37
CA ARG A 66 -4.13 8.76 -9.74
C ARG A 66 -3.15 9.93 -9.77
N THR A 67 -3.49 11.06 -9.17
CA THR A 67 -2.60 12.23 -9.12
C THR A 67 -1.27 11.92 -8.44
N SER A 68 -1.28 11.03 -7.44
CA SER A 68 -0.05 10.60 -6.75
C SER A 68 0.88 9.77 -7.63
N HIS A 69 0.35 8.94 -8.53
CA HIS A 69 1.13 8.00 -9.34
C HIS A 69 1.26 8.40 -10.83
N ALA A 70 0.60 9.48 -11.27
CA ALA A 70 0.57 9.96 -12.66
C ALA A 70 1.93 10.15 -13.33
N HIS A 71 2.97 10.46 -12.56
CA HIS A 71 4.31 10.75 -13.06
C HIS A 71 5.24 9.54 -13.11
N LEU A 72 4.79 8.37 -12.62
CA LEU A 72 5.63 7.17 -12.45
C LEU A 72 5.54 6.18 -13.62
N ASN A 73 4.62 6.40 -14.57
CA ASN A 73 4.41 5.53 -15.73
C ASN A 73 4.33 4.03 -15.39
N LEU A 74 3.60 3.71 -14.30
CA LEU A 74 3.49 2.36 -13.74
C LEU A 74 2.74 1.42 -14.69
N THR A 75 3.22 0.19 -14.77
CA THR A 75 2.59 -0.92 -15.49
C THR A 75 1.79 -1.83 -14.55
N ASP A 76 0.98 -2.72 -15.12
CA ASP A 76 0.32 -3.79 -14.34
C ASP A 76 1.33 -4.66 -13.59
N GLN A 77 2.49 -4.92 -14.19
CA GLN A 77 3.55 -5.70 -13.58
C GLN A 77 4.13 -4.98 -12.35
N ASP A 78 4.26 -3.66 -12.40
CA ASP A 78 4.73 -2.87 -11.25
C ASP A 78 3.71 -2.91 -10.12
N PHE A 79 2.42 -2.81 -10.46
CA PHE A 79 1.34 -2.96 -9.49
C PHE A 79 1.37 -4.35 -8.83
N ASP A 80 1.53 -5.41 -9.63
CA ASP A 80 1.60 -6.78 -9.13
C ASP A 80 2.82 -7.02 -8.23
N ASN A 81 3.97 -6.42 -8.58
CA ASN A 81 5.18 -6.48 -7.74
C ASN A 81 4.91 -5.85 -6.36
N VAL A 82 4.29 -4.67 -6.34
CA VAL A 82 3.92 -3.99 -5.07
C VAL A 82 2.87 -4.80 -4.30
N GLY A 83 1.85 -5.35 -4.98
CA GLY A 83 0.84 -6.23 -4.38
C GLY A 83 1.45 -7.47 -3.73
N GLY A 84 2.45 -8.08 -4.37
CA GLY A 84 3.22 -9.19 -3.82
C GLY A 84 3.97 -8.81 -2.54
N HIS A 85 4.59 -7.62 -2.51
CA HIS A 85 5.25 -7.12 -1.30
C HIS A 85 4.27 -6.83 -0.17
N ILE A 86 3.10 -6.28 -0.47
CA ILE A 86 2.01 -6.09 0.52
C ILE A 86 1.60 -7.43 1.11
N LYS A 87 1.35 -8.44 0.26
CA LYS A 87 0.99 -9.78 0.70
C LYS A 87 2.05 -10.37 1.64
N ALA A 88 3.31 -10.36 1.22
CA ALA A 88 4.42 -10.90 2.00
C ALA A 88 4.60 -10.19 3.35
N THR A 89 4.40 -8.87 3.39
CA THR A 89 4.40 -8.10 4.65
C THR A 89 3.29 -8.54 5.60
N LEU A 90 2.07 -8.74 5.11
CA LEU A 90 0.94 -9.14 5.95
C LEU A 90 1.10 -10.59 6.46
N GLU A 91 1.60 -11.49 5.62
CA GLU A 91 1.94 -12.87 6.01
C GLU A 91 3.04 -12.90 7.08
N GLU A 92 4.08 -12.05 6.97
CA GLU A 92 5.15 -11.92 7.97
C GLU A 92 4.62 -11.43 9.33
N LEU A 93 3.58 -10.59 9.32
CA LEU A 93 2.89 -10.13 10.52
C LEU A 93 1.86 -11.12 11.06
N CYS A 94 1.81 -12.34 10.51
CA CYS A 94 0.87 -13.38 10.89
C CYS A 94 -0.61 -12.96 10.75
N VAL A 95 -0.91 -12.05 9.82
CA VAL A 95 -2.30 -11.67 9.52
C VAL A 95 -3.04 -12.90 8.97
N PRO A 96 -4.24 -13.24 9.50
CA PRO A 96 -5.03 -14.35 8.99
C PRO A 96 -5.26 -14.28 7.48
N GLY A 97 -5.08 -15.40 6.77
CA GLY A 97 -5.13 -15.44 5.30
C GLY A 97 -6.38 -14.81 4.68
N HIS A 98 -7.56 -15.03 5.28
CA HIS A 98 -8.81 -14.42 4.81
C HIS A 98 -8.81 -12.88 4.91
N LEU A 99 -8.09 -12.30 5.88
CA LEU A 99 -7.90 -10.85 5.99
C LEU A 99 -6.87 -10.37 4.95
N VAL A 100 -5.80 -11.13 4.70
CA VAL A 100 -4.86 -10.83 3.61
C VAL A 100 -5.59 -10.75 2.27
N ASP A 101 -6.42 -11.74 1.96
CA ASP A 101 -7.21 -11.78 0.72
C ASP A 101 -8.18 -10.60 0.62
N SER A 102 -8.82 -10.24 1.75
CA SER A 102 -9.72 -9.08 1.83
C SER A 102 -8.98 -7.77 1.57
N ILE A 103 -7.79 -7.59 2.16
CA ILE A 103 -6.96 -6.40 1.96
C ILE A 103 -6.47 -6.31 0.51
N LEU A 104 -5.98 -7.41 -0.06
CA LEU A 104 -5.54 -7.43 -1.46
C LEU A 104 -6.67 -7.17 -2.44
N SER A 105 -7.89 -7.65 -2.14
CA SER A 105 -9.07 -7.34 -2.95
C SER A 105 -9.39 -5.84 -2.96
N VAL A 106 -9.24 -5.16 -1.81
CA VAL A 106 -9.37 -3.70 -1.74
C VAL A 106 -8.27 -3.01 -2.53
N VAL A 107 -7.01 -3.45 -2.38
CA VAL A 107 -5.88 -2.90 -3.14
C VAL A 107 -6.13 -3.01 -4.64
N GLU A 108 -6.61 -4.16 -5.12
CA GLU A 108 -6.91 -4.43 -6.52
C GLU A 108 -7.91 -3.42 -7.11
N THR A 109 -8.89 -2.94 -6.34
CA THR A 109 -9.85 -1.92 -6.82
C THR A 109 -9.19 -0.59 -7.20
N THR A 110 -7.96 -0.33 -6.75
CA THR A 110 -7.22 0.91 -7.01
C THR A 110 -6.33 0.84 -8.25
N ARG A 111 -6.23 -0.33 -8.90
CA ARG A 111 -5.29 -0.58 -10.00
C ARG A 111 -5.35 0.48 -11.09
N ASP A 112 -6.53 0.75 -11.63
CA ASP A 112 -6.69 1.72 -12.72
C ASP A 112 -6.28 3.13 -12.35
N GLU A 113 -6.42 3.52 -11.08
CA GLU A 113 -5.93 4.81 -10.61
C GLU A 113 -4.41 4.82 -10.55
N ILE A 114 -3.79 3.78 -10.01
CA ILE A 114 -2.33 3.68 -9.83
C ILE A 114 -1.60 3.55 -11.18
N VAL A 115 -2.08 2.72 -12.10
CA VAL A 115 -1.48 2.54 -13.44
C VAL A 115 -1.98 3.57 -14.46
N ASN A 116 -2.69 4.61 -14.02
CA ASN A 116 -3.18 5.72 -14.85
C ASN A 116 -4.01 5.28 -16.07
N ARG A 117 -4.82 4.23 -15.93
CA ARG A 117 -5.79 3.83 -16.96
C ARG A 117 -7.08 4.60 -16.78
N ALA A 118 -7.81 4.82 -17.87
CA ALA A 118 -9.20 5.27 -17.78
C ALA A 118 -9.97 4.19 -17.02
N SER A 119 -10.53 4.54 -15.85
CA SER A 119 -11.36 3.62 -15.08
C SER A 119 -12.54 3.19 -15.95
N ALA A 120 -12.80 1.89 -16.03
CA ALA A 120 -14.01 1.40 -16.68
C ALA A 120 -15.23 2.00 -15.97
N ALA A 121 -16.11 2.65 -16.74
CA ALA A 121 -17.37 3.23 -16.26
C ALA A 121 -18.39 2.14 -15.90
#